data_AF-A0A1B0GHQ8-F1
#
_entry.id   AF-A0A1B0GHQ8-F1
#
_cell.length_a   1.000
_cell.length_b   1.000
_cell.length_c   1.000
_cell.angle_alpha   90.00
_cell.angle_beta   90.00
_cell.angle_gamma   90.00
#
_symmetry.space_group_name_H-M   'P 1'
#
loop_
_entity.id
_entity.type
_entity.pdbx_description
1 polymer ?
#
loop_
_entity_poly.entity_id
_entity_poly.type
_entity_poly.pdbx_seq_one_letter_code
_entity_poly.pdbx_strand_id
1 'polypeptide(L)'
;MFWKSRRHIVTLMGLWGFFNLYTVFGIGIGTSIILSLVSLGAAKLGIYPLVVGVSFPSIQEVYSNWAPEYEKTRMAGIVQNGSQIGAFTSFLLSGVLVEYFGWESVFYFFGGIGCLWFLLWMIYIKRDPASDPRISRKERDFIESNRKKENHKKYAKVPWKLFLTSKAVWAQTVCSSCDAFTTFTYLTQIPSYLNDVLGFNMGATGFFSAAPFLMFILLTPVASTLSDFLLSSKLLSTVNVRKLFIVCGMLMGTICLIIMSNATDMMTIWVCLIVAVGTTSLTKCAYFTNPLDIAPAYASVVMGFSNTIATIPGVVAPTLAGFIVRNGTREEWRIVFYIAAGLTLFGMAYSVLFGQGEVQEWAKREQKKLENATEPLQLQQQLEDEKLT
;
A
#
# COMPACT_ATOMS: atom_id res chain seq x y z
N MET A 1 -13.32 53.38 14.80
CA MET A 1 -12.10 53.67 15.58
C MET A 1 -12.02 52.65 16.71
N PHE A 2 -11.37 51.51 16.46
CA PHE A 2 -10.72 50.62 17.43
C PHE A 2 -10.21 49.40 16.63
N TRP A 3 -8.93 49.48 16.24
CA TRP A 3 -7.97 48.38 16.02
C TRP A 3 -8.33 47.30 14.99
N LYS A 4 -7.70 47.14 13.81
CA LYS A 4 -6.33 47.41 13.33
C LYS A 4 -5.19 46.80 14.17
N SER A 5 -5.32 45.55 14.60
CA SER A 5 -4.18 44.63 14.77
C SER A 5 -4.69 43.20 14.99
N ARG A 6 -4.75 42.40 13.91
CA ARG A 6 -4.78 40.91 13.95
C ARG A 6 -4.62 40.26 12.57
N ARG A 7 -3.94 40.95 11.64
CA ARG A 7 -3.56 40.42 10.32
C ARG A 7 -2.38 39.43 10.35
N HIS A 8 -1.93 39.04 11.54
CA HIS A 8 -0.88 38.01 11.73
C HIS A 8 -1.35 36.77 12.51
N ILE A 9 -2.58 36.73 13.02
CA ILE A 9 -3.12 35.52 13.71
C ILE A 9 -4.06 34.73 12.79
N VAL A 10 -4.74 35.37 11.84
CA VAL A 10 -5.54 34.66 10.82
C VAL A 10 -4.67 34.02 9.73
N THR A 11 -3.46 34.54 9.50
CA THR A 11 -2.45 33.92 8.63
C THR A 11 -1.67 32.80 9.31
N LEU A 12 -1.60 32.77 10.65
CA LEU A 12 -1.02 31.66 11.41
C LEU A 12 -2.03 30.55 11.73
N MET A 13 -3.33 30.86 11.83
CA MET A 13 -4.39 29.84 11.92
C MET A 13 -4.87 29.34 10.54
N GLY A 14 -4.57 30.07 9.46
CA GLY A 14 -4.69 29.59 8.08
C GLY A 14 -3.63 28.56 7.67
N LEU A 15 -2.56 28.41 8.47
CA LEU A 15 -1.48 27.44 8.24
C LEU A 15 -1.74 26.05 8.85
N TRP A 16 -2.88 25.85 9.52
CA TRP A 16 -3.29 24.54 10.05
C TRP A 16 -4.58 23.97 9.44
N GLY A 17 -5.19 24.69 8.49
CA GLY A 17 -6.33 24.23 7.69
C GLY A 17 -5.98 23.88 6.23
N PHE A 18 -4.69 23.88 5.88
CA PHE A 18 -4.20 23.85 4.49
C PHE A 18 -3.42 22.59 4.12
N PHE A 19 -3.86 21.42 4.59
CA PHE A 19 -3.38 20.13 4.07
C PHE A 19 -4.56 19.34 3.50
N ASN A 20 -5.05 19.75 2.33
CA ASN A 20 -5.89 18.90 1.49
C ASN A 20 -4.99 17.87 0.79
N LEU A 21 -5.22 16.58 1.02
CA LEU A 21 -4.38 15.45 0.60
C LEU A 21 -4.10 15.38 -0.92
N TYR A 22 -4.93 16.01 -1.75
CA TYR A 22 -4.69 16.21 -3.19
C TYR A 22 -3.43 17.00 -3.49
N THR A 23 -3.28 18.15 -2.82
CA THR A 23 -2.08 18.97 -2.91
C THR A 23 -0.91 18.24 -2.26
N VAL A 24 -1.16 17.38 -1.27
CA VAL A 24 -0.13 16.55 -0.63
C VAL A 24 0.36 15.41 -1.51
N PHE A 25 -0.44 14.90 -2.44
CA PHE A 25 0.04 13.93 -3.45
C PHE A 25 0.90 14.61 -4.51
N GLY A 26 0.43 15.72 -5.05
CA GLY A 26 1.18 16.50 -6.04
C GLY A 26 2.46 17.07 -5.43
N ILE A 27 2.38 17.72 -4.26
CA ILE A 27 3.54 18.17 -3.49
C ILE A 27 4.36 16.97 -3.04
N GLY A 28 3.76 15.83 -2.67
CA GLY A 28 4.45 14.61 -2.28
C GLY A 28 5.32 14.05 -3.39
N ILE A 29 4.78 13.95 -4.62
CA ILE A 29 5.53 13.59 -5.83
C ILE A 29 6.58 14.65 -6.14
N GLY A 30 6.21 15.94 -6.11
CA GLY A 30 7.15 17.05 -6.33
C GLY A 30 8.29 17.06 -5.32
N THR A 31 8.02 16.79 -4.04
CA THR A 31 9.01 16.64 -2.98
C THR A 31 9.79 15.37 -3.15
N SER A 32 9.22 14.24 -3.60
CA SER A 32 9.98 13.03 -3.93
C SER A 32 10.95 13.29 -5.07
N ILE A 33 10.56 14.06 -6.08
CA ILE A 33 11.42 14.39 -7.21
C ILE A 33 12.51 15.37 -6.80
N ILE A 34 12.16 16.42 -6.04
CA ILE A 34 13.13 17.36 -5.47
C ILE A 34 14.06 16.63 -4.51
N LEU A 35 13.56 15.72 -3.68
CA LEU A 35 14.36 14.92 -2.76
C LEU A 35 15.21 13.91 -3.53
N SER A 36 14.77 13.32 -4.64
CA SER A 36 15.60 12.45 -5.49
C SER A 36 16.70 13.22 -6.21
N LEU A 37 16.43 14.45 -6.65
CA LEU A 37 17.43 15.34 -7.26
C LEU A 37 18.41 15.89 -6.20
N VAL A 38 17.90 16.22 -5.01
CA VAL A 38 18.69 16.64 -3.84
C VAL A 38 19.42 15.43 -3.24
N SER A 39 18.92 14.20 -3.38
CA SER A 39 19.56 12.96 -2.93
C SER A 39 20.90 12.76 -3.63
N LEU A 40 21.10 13.28 -4.84
CA LEU A 40 22.43 13.26 -5.47
C LEU A 40 23.45 14.11 -4.70
N GLY A 41 23.03 15.24 -4.13
CA GLY A 41 23.85 16.10 -3.27
C GLY A 41 23.91 15.62 -1.82
N ALA A 42 22.80 15.07 -1.31
CA ALA A 42 22.65 14.58 0.06
C ALA A 42 23.28 13.21 0.27
N ALA A 43 23.30 12.32 -0.74
CA ALA A 43 24.06 11.06 -0.73
C ALA A 43 25.57 11.31 -0.71
N LYS A 44 26.05 12.40 -1.32
CA LYS A 44 27.44 12.87 -1.17
C LYS A 44 27.74 13.45 0.23
N LEU A 45 26.71 13.81 1.00
CA LEU A 45 26.79 14.36 2.36
C LEU A 45 26.29 13.39 3.46
N GLY A 46 25.90 12.15 3.11
CA GLY A 46 25.41 11.14 4.06
C GLY A 46 24.02 11.40 4.66
N ILE A 47 23.20 12.27 4.07
CA ILE A 47 21.84 12.58 4.55
C ILE A 47 20.81 11.85 3.68
N TYR A 48 20.14 10.85 4.24
CA TYR A 48 19.00 10.20 3.59
C TYR A 48 17.75 11.06 3.76
N PRO A 49 17.02 11.41 2.68
CA PRO A 49 15.78 12.14 2.81
C PRO A 49 14.73 11.30 3.56
N LEU A 50 14.07 11.90 4.55
CA LEU A 50 12.86 11.35 5.19
C LEU A 50 11.80 11.10 4.11
N VAL A 51 11.52 9.82 3.82
CA VAL A 51 10.63 9.40 2.75
C VAL A 51 9.17 9.73 3.06
N VAL A 52 8.53 10.20 2.00
CA VAL A 52 7.11 10.44 1.71
C VAL A 52 6.22 9.24 2.07
N GLY A 53 5.57 9.31 3.23
CA GLY A 53 4.53 8.35 3.65
C GLY A 53 3.11 8.65 3.15
N VAL A 54 2.91 9.74 2.38
CA VAL A 54 1.55 10.26 2.08
C VAL A 54 1.01 9.80 0.72
N SER A 55 1.83 9.16 -0.12
CA SER A 55 1.42 8.79 -1.49
C SER A 55 0.27 7.80 -1.56
N PHE A 56 0.33 6.72 -0.77
CA PHE A 56 -0.73 5.71 -0.73
C PHE A 56 -2.08 6.29 -0.25
N PRO A 57 -2.20 6.92 0.94
CA PRO A 57 -3.49 7.45 1.40
C PRO A 57 -4.06 8.53 0.47
N SER A 58 -3.22 9.36 -0.15
CA SER A 58 -3.74 10.36 -1.10
C SER A 58 -4.31 9.74 -2.38
N ILE A 59 -3.72 8.67 -2.92
CA ILE A 59 -4.31 7.97 -4.08
C ILE A 59 -5.66 7.37 -3.70
N GLN A 60 -5.78 6.85 -2.47
CA GLN A 60 -7.04 6.30 -1.97
C GLN A 60 -8.15 7.34 -1.94
N GLU A 61 -7.85 8.57 -1.54
CA GLU A 61 -8.81 9.66 -1.58
C GLU A 61 -9.22 10.03 -3.02
N VAL A 62 -8.25 10.12 -3.94
CA VAL A 62 -8.51 10.46 -5.34
C VAL A 62 -9.51 9.48 -5.95
N TYR A 63 -9.23 8.17 -5.92
CA TYR A 63 -10.20 7.22 -6.48
C TYR A 63 -11.47 7.09 -5.63
N SER A 64 -11.45 7.42 -4.34
CA SER A 64 -12.69 7.42 -3.55
C SER A 64 -13.68 8.51 -3.98
N ASN A 65 -13.19 9.60 -4.55
CA ASN A 65 -13.98 10.74 -5.04
C ASN A 65 -14.33 10.62 -6.53
N TRP A 66 -13.49 9.91 -7.30
CA TRP A 66 -13.65 9.72 -8.75
C TRP A 66 -14.33 8.41 -9.16
N ALA A 67 -14.36 7.39 -8.30
CA ALA A 67 -14.95 6.09 -8.63
C ALA A 67 -16.26 5.83 -7.85
N PRO A 68 -17.30 5.26 -8.50
CA PRO A 68 -18.48 4.73 -7.84
C PRO A 68 -18.13 3.65 -6.80
N GLU A 69 -18.96 3.48 -5.76
CA GLU A 69 -18.66 2.60 -4.61
C GLU A 69 -18.36 1.14 -5.01
N TYR A 70 -19.05 0.62 -6.03
CA TYR A 70 -18.84 -0.74 -6.55
C TYR A 70 -17.59 -0.90 -7.42
N GLU A 71 -16.97 0.20 -7.89
CA GLU A 71 -15.73 0.16 -8.69
C GLU A 71 -14.47 0.43 -7.86
N LYS A 72 -14.61 0.94 -6.63
CA LYS A 72 -13.47 1.31 -5.77
C LYS A 72 -12.51 0.14 -5.51
N THR A 73 -13.02 -1.06 -5.29
CA THR A 73 -12.20 -2.26 -5.09
C THR A 73 -11.37 -2.60 -6.32
N ARG A 74 -11.97 -2.45 -7.52
CA ARG A 74 -11.28 -2.67 -8.81
C ARG A 74 -10.19 -1.63 -9.03
N MET A 75 -10.48 -0.36 -8.76
CA MET A 75 -9.49 0.73 -8.86
C MET A 75 -8.32 0.53 -7.89
N ALA A 76 -8.61 0.16 -6.64
CA ALA A 76 -7.57 -0.16 -5.66
C ALA A 76 -6.67 -1.32 -6.12
N GLY A 77 -7.26 -2.37 -6.72
CA GLY A 77 -6.51 -3.49 -7.30
C GLY A 77 -5.61 -3.06 -8.48
N ILE A 78 -6.09 -2.18 -9.36
CA ILE A 78 -5.29 -1.63 -10.47
C ILE A 78 -4.11 -0.81 -9.94
N VAL A 79 -4.35 0.09 -8.98
CA VAL A 79 -3.30 0.90 -8.34
C VAL A 79 -2.24 0.02 -7.69
N GLN A 80 -2.66 -1.02 -6.96
CA GLN A 80 -1.75 -1.91 -6.28
C GLN A 80 -0.89 -2.71 -7.25
N ASN A 81 -1.48 -3.26 -8.32
CA ASN A 81 -0.72 -3.93 -9.39
C ASN A 81 0.22 -2.96 -10.12
N GLY A 82 -0.23 -1.72 -10.36
CA GLY A 82 0.58 -0.65 -10.95
C GLY A 82 1.85 -0.36 -10.15
N SER A 83 1.78 -0.40 -8.81
CA SER A 83 2.97 -0.22 -7.95
C SER A 83 4.05 -1.28 -8.20
N GLN A 84 3.64 -2.52 -8.46
CA GLN A 84 4.55 -3.65 -8.66
C GLN A 84 5.11 -3.67 -10.08
N ILE A 85 4.28 -3.31 -11.07
CA ILE A 85 4.74 -3.06 -12.45
C ILE A 85 5.78 -1.94 -12.45
N GLY A 86 5.52 -0.85 -11.72
CA GLY A 86 6.48 0.24 -11.53
C GLY A 86 7.81 -0.24 -10.95
N ALA A 87 7.79 -1.06 -9.89
CA ALA A 87 9.00 -1.65 -9.33
C ALA A 87 9.76 -2.53 -10.35
N PHE A 88 9.06 -3.42 -11.04
CA PHE A 88 9.62 -4.28 -12.10
C PHE A 88 10.31 -3.46 -13.20
N THR A 89 9.60 -2.49 -13.79
CA THR A 89 10.14 -1.63 -14.84
C THR A 89 11.29 -0.77 -14.31
N SER A 90 11.20 -0.32 -13.05
CA SER A 90 12.26 0.48 -12.42
C SER A 90 13.56 -0.31 -12.27
N PHE A 91 13.51 -1.56 -11.77
CA PHE A 91 14.70 -2.42 -11.67
C PHE A 91 15.31 -2.73 -13.04
N LEU A 92 14.46 -3.05 -14.02
CA LEU A 92 14.91 -3.37 -15.37
C LEU A 92 15.61 -2.18 -16.04
N LEU A 93 14.97 -1.01 -16.04
CA LEU A 93 15.54 0.20 -16.65
C LEU A 93 16.75 0.71 -15.87
N SER A 94 16.75 0.60 -14.54
CA SER A 94 17.91 1.00 -13.72
C SER A 94 19.14 0.18 -14.07
N GLY A 95 19.02 -1.13 -14.28
CA GLY A 95 20.15 -1.97 -14.70
C GLY A 95 20.77 -1.53 -16.02
N VAL A 96 19.92 -1.30 -17.04
CA VAL A 96 20.36 -0.84 -18.37
C VAL A 96 21.02 0.54 -18.29
N LEU A 97 20.41 1.47 -17.55
CA LEU A 97 20.93 2.82 -17.40
C LEU A 97 22.30 2.85 -16.69
N VAL A 98 22.47 2.05 -15.64
CA VAL A 98 23.74 1.93 -14.90
C VAL A 98 24.85 1.39 -15.81
N GLU A 99 24.55 0.39 -16.64
CA GLU A 99 25.53 -0.26 -17.52
C GLU A 99 26.05 0.67 -18.62
N TYR A 100 25.17 1.43 -19.27
CA TYR A 100 25.55 2.29 -20.41
C TYR A 100 25.89 3.73 -20.05
N PHE A 101 25.22 4.31 -19.05
CA PHE A 101 25.30 5.75 -18.73
C PHE A 101 25.76 6.02 -17.29
N GLY A 102 26.11 4.98 -16.53
CA GLY A 102 26.53 5.09 -15.14
C GLY A 102 25.37 5.29 -14.17
N TRP A 103 25.65 5.15 -12.87
CA TRP A 103 24.63 5.15 -11.82
C TRP A 103 23.88 6.47 -11.65
N GLU A 104 24.50 7.60 -11.97
CA GLU A 104 23.88 8.93 -11.87
C GLU A 104 22.71 9.10 -12.86
N SER A 105 22.75 8.40 -14.00
CA SER A 105 21.73 8.47 -15.05
C SER A 105 20.33 8.03 -14.59
N VAL A 106 20.26 7.09 -13.64
CA VAL A 106 19.00 6.60 -13.04
C VAL A 106 18.22 7.75 -12.41
N PHE A 107 18.91 8.63 -11.68
CA PHE A 107 18.28 9.77 -11.01
C PHE A 107 17.77 10.81 -12.00
N TYR A 108 18.54 11.12 -13.05
CA TYR A 108 18.11 12.05 -14.09
C TYR A 108 16.91 11.52 -14.88
N PHE A 109 16.93 10.22 -15.23
CA PHE A 109 15.87 9.59 -16.01
C PHE A 109 14.55 9.51 -15.23
N PHE A 110 14.54 8.91 -14.04
CA PHE A 110 13.33 8.79 -13.23
C PHE A 110 12.88 10.15 -12.67
N GLY A 111 13.82 11.04 -12.33
CA GLY A 111 13.51 12.41 -11.94
C GLY A 111 12.83 13.20 -13.06
N GLY A 112 13.33 13.09 -14.30
CA GLY A 112 12.74 13.73 -15.47
C GLY A 112 11.35 13.23 -15.81
N ILE A 113 11.15 11.91 -15.82
CA ILE A 113 9.82 11.29 -16.02
C ILE A 113 8.87 11.72 -14.89
N GLY A 114 9.35 11.74 -13.65
CA GLY A 114 8.58 12.23 -12.50
C GLY A 114 8.13 13.68 -12.68
N CYS A 115 9.01 14.58 -13.10
CA CYS A 115 8.68 15.99 -13.38
C CYS A 115 7.59 16.09 -14.46
N LEU A 116 7.76 15.37 -15.57
CA LEU A 116 6.77 15.35 -16.65
C LEU A 116 5.41 14.84 -16.14
N TRP A 117 5.42 13.74 -15.37
CA TRP A 117 4.21 13.19 -14.78
C TRP A 117 3.53 14.15 -13.81
N PHE A 118 4.30 14.86 -12.97
CA PHE A 118 3.77 15.87 -12.07
C PHE A 118 3.10 17.04 -12.82
N LEU A 119 3.73 17.52 -13.89
CA LEU A 119 3.14 18.57 -14.73
C LEU A 119 1.84 18.10 -15.38
N LEU A 120 1.83 16.88 -15.93
CA LEU A 120 0.61 16.28 -16.47
C LEU A 120 -0.47 16.13 -15.39
N TRP A 121 -0.10 15.66 -14.20
CA TRP A 121 -1.03 15.51 -13.08
C TRP A 121 -1.69 16.83 -12.70
N MET A 122 -0.92 17.91 -12.58
CA MET A 122 -1.44 19.24 -12.23
C MET A 122 -2.35 19.83 -13.31
N ILE A 123 -2.09 19.53 -14.59
CA ILE A 123 -2.89 20.00 -15.72
C ILE A 123 -4.20 19.21 -15.81
N TYR A 124 -4.12 17.88 -15.78
CA TYR A 124 -5.22 16.99 -16.12
C TYR A 124 -6.10 16.58 -14.94
N ILE A 125 -5.54 16.36 -13.75
CA ILE A 125 -6.30 15.79 -12.63
C ILE A 125 -6.86 16.90 -11.75
N LYS A 126 -8.19 16.89 -11.58
CA LYS A 126 -8.92 17.81 -10.71
C LYS A 126 -9.39 17.10 -9.43
N ARG A 127 -9.74 17.90 -8.43
CA ARG A 127 -10.11 17.42 -7.10
C ARG A 127 -11.38 16.57 -7.16
N ASP A 128 -12.42 17.17 -7.72
CA ASP A 128 -13.75 16.60 -7.78
C ASP A 128 -14.22 16.53 -9.23
N PRO A 129 -15.04 15.53 -9.60
CA PRO A 129 -15.70 15.47 -10.91
C PRO A 129 -16.46 16.77 -11.24
N ALA A 130 -17.05 17.42 -10.22
CA ALA A 130 -17.75 18.70 -10.38
C ALA A 130 -16.85 19.88 -10.78
N SER A 131 -15.56 19.79 -10.44
CA SER A 131 -14.56 20.82 -10.74
C SER A 131 -13.82 20.58 -12.06
N ASP A 132 -14.07 19.45 -12.72
CA ASP A 132 -13.43 19.13 -13.99
C ASP A 132 -14.24 19.71 -15.16
N PRO A 133 -13.69 20.65 -15.95
CA PRO A 133 -14.36 21.17 -17.14
C PRO A 133 -14.39 20.18 -18.32
N ARG A 134 -13.63 19.08 -18.27
CA ARG A 134 -13.48 18.10 -19.36
C ARG A 134 -14.36 16.86 -19.21
N ILE A 135 -14.98 16.68 -18.04
CA ILE A 135 -15.85 15.53 -17.81
C ILE A 135 -17.17 15.65 -18.59
N SER A 136 -17.65 14.53 -19.13
CA SER A 136 -18.98 14.49 -19.77
C SER A 136 -20.06 14.68 -18.73
N ARG A 137 -21.13 15.43 -19.06
CA ARG A 137 -22.29 15.60 -18.16
C ARG A 137 -22.88 14.25 -17.74
N LYS A 138 -22.98 13.30 -18.67
CA LYS A 138 -23.47 11.94 -18.38
C LYS A 138 -22.61 11.21 -17.34
N GLU A 139 -21.29 11.34 -17.46
CA GLU A 139 -20.34 10.69 -16.56
C GLU A 139 -20.33 11.37 -15.19
N ARG A 140 -20.37 12.71 -15.17
CA ARG A 140 -20.51 13.48 -13.94
C ARG A 140 -21.78 13.12 -13.18
N ASP A 141 -22.93 13.12 -13.86
CA ASP A 141 -24.22 12.79 -13.26
C ASP A 141 -24.22 11.33 -12.79
N PHE A 142 -23.58 10.42 -13.53
CA PHE A 142 -23.40 9.03 -13.13
C PHE A 142 -22.56 8.89 -11.85
N ILE A 143 -21.41 9.57 -11.76
CA ILE A 143 -20.55 9.52 -10.58
C ILE A 143 -21.23 10.20 -9.39
N GLU A 144 -21.90 11.33 -9.59
CA GLU A 144 -22.57 12.09 -8.52
C GLU A 144 -23.84 11.39 -8.01
N SER A 145 -24.60 10.70 -8.89
CA SER A 145 -25.77 9.91 -8.50
C SER A 145 -25.42 8.59 -7.81
N ASN A 146 -24.32 7.95 -8.23
CA ASN A 146 -23.82 6.72 -7.60
C ASN A 146 -22.85 6.98 -6.44
N ARG A 147 -22.39 8.22 -6.27
CA ARG A 147 -21.94 8.70 -4.96
C ARG A 147 -23.18 8.68 -4.09
N LYS A 148 -23.19 7.83 -3.05
CA LYS A 148 -23.95 8.18 -1.86
C LYS A 148 -23.50 9.60 -1.53
N LYS A 149 -24.35 10.62 -1.71
CA LYS A 149 -24.09 11.96 -1.20
C LYS A 149 -23.67 11.70 0.24
N GLU A 150 -22.40 11.95 0.55
CA GLU A 150 -22.00 12.20 1.91
C GLU A 150 -22.68 13.52 2.29
N ASN A 151 -24.01 13.49 2.45
CA ASN A 151 -24.70 14.37 3.37
C ASN A 151 -24.04 14.02 4.69
N HIS A 152 -22.96 14.75 5.01
CA HIS A 152 -22.11 14.59 6.17
C HIS A 152 -22.55 13.37 6.97
N LYS A 153 -22.10 12.16 6.58
CA LYS A 153 -22.00 11.10 7.56
C LYS A 153 -20.99 11.70 8.52
N LYS A 154 -21.46 12.50 9.50
CA LYS A 154 -20.73 12.82 10.71
C LYS A 154 -20.23 11.45 11.07
N TYR A 155 -18.94 11.19 10.84
CA TYR A 155 -18.36 9.93 11.21
C TYR A 155 -18.82 9.75 12.65
N ALA A 156 -19.74 8.82 12.89
CA ALA A 156 -20.04 8.43 14.25
C ALA A 156 -18.67 8.12 14.81
N LYS A 157 -18.31 8.82 15.91
CA LYS A 157 -16.94 8.85 16.43
C LYS A 157 -16.33 7.48 16.25
N VAL A 158 -15.29 7.41 15.41
CA VAL A 158 -14.65 6.15 15.05
C VAL A 158 -14.40 5.37 16.34
N PRO A 159 -14.90 4.13 16.48
CA PRO A 159 -14.87 3.42 17.75
C PRO A 159 -13.47 2.83 17.99
N TRP A 160 -12.48 3.69 18.21
CA TRP A 160 -11.06 3.33 18.36
C TRP A 160 -10.84 2.25 19.42
N LYS A 161 -11.56 2.33 20.54
CA LYS A 161 -11.49 1.31 21.59
C LYS A 161 -11.88 -0.08 21.08
N LEU A 162 -12.93 -0.18 20.25
CA LEU A 162 -13.38 -1.46 19.69
C LEU A 162 -12.36 -2.02 18.70
N PHE A 163 -11.76 -1.19 17.86
CA PHE A 163 -10.69 -1.61 16.96
C PHE A 163 -9.47 -2.13 17.72
N LEU A 164 -9.01 -1.38 18.75
CA LEU A 164 -7.86 -1.74 19.57
C LEU A 164 -8.07 -3.02 20.38
N THR A 165 -9.33 -3.39 20.68
CA THR A 165 -9.64 -4.66 21.38
C THR A 165 -9.98 -5.83 20.45
N SER A 166 -10.19 -5.58 19.16
CA SER A 166 -10.67 -6.60 18.22
C SER A 166 -9.53 -7.51 17.75
N LYS A 167 -9.63 -8.81 18.08
CA LYS A 167 -8.66 -9.84 17.66
C LYS A 167 -8.55 -9.94 16.13
N ALA A 168 -9.66 -9.78 15.42
CA ALA A 168 -9.69 -9.86 13.96
C ALA A 168 -8.92 -8.69 13.30
N VAL A 169 -9.02 -7.48 13.88
CA VAL A 169 -8.28 -6.30 13.41
C VAL A 169 -6.78 -6.47 13.68
N TRP A 170 -6.40 -7.00 14.85
CA TRP A 170 -5.01 -7.29 15.15
C TRP A 170 -4.43 -8.42 14.30
N ALA A 171 -5.20 -9.48 14.01
CA ALA A 171 -4.77 -10.56 13.13
C ALA A 171 -4.35 -10.04 11.76
N GLN A 172 -5.21 -9.22 11.17
CA GLN A 172 -4.95 -8.49 9.93
C GLN A 172 -3.71 -7.57 10.04
N THR A 173 -3.64 -6.78 11.12
CA THR A 173 -2.58 -5.79 11.33
C THR A 173 -1.22 -6.47 11.42
N VAL A 174 -1.10 -7.52 12.24
CA VAL A 174 0.13 -8.30 12.40
C VAL A 174 0.53 -8.96 11.08
N CYS A 175 -0.42 -9.56 10.36
CA CYS A 175 -0.18 -10.14 9.03
C CYS A 175 0.46 -9.11 8.08
N SER A 176 -0.20 -7.95 7.93
CA SER A 176 0.27 -6.88 7.05
C SER A 176 1.61 -6.30 7.49
N SER A 177 1.89 -6.28 8.80
CA SER A 177 3.15 -5.78 9.36
C SER A 177 4.33 -6.69 9.05
N CYS A 178 4.13 -8.01 9.21
CA CYS A 178 5.12 -9.02 8.84
C CYS A 178 5.36 -9.04 7.32
N ASP A 179 4.30 -8.92 6.52
CA ASP A 179 4.40 -8.83 5.05
C ASP A 179 5.08 -7.53 4.59
N ALA A 180 4.83 -6.41 5.26
CA ALA A 180 5.52 -5.16 4.98
C ALA A 180 7.02 -5.29 5.24
N PHE A 181 7.42 -5.83 6.40
CA PHE A 181 8.84 -6.05 6.71
C PHE A 181 9.55 -6.84 5.61
N THR A 182 8.99 -7.96 5.16
CA THR A 182 9.60 -8.78 4.11
C THR A 182 9.53 -8.13 2.74
N THR A 183 8.42 -7.49 2.38
CA THR A 183 8.29 -6.73 1.13
C THR A 183 9.37 -5.64 1.03
N PHE A 184 9.58 -4.85 2.09
CA PHE A 184 10.61 -3.81 2.09
C PHE A 184 12.03 -4.39 2.10
N THR A 185 12.23 -5.53 2.78
CA THR A 185 13.51 -6.27 2.69
C THR A 185 13.80 -6.67 1.25
N TYR A 186 12.84 -7.29 0.56
CA TYR A 186 12.99 -7.67 -0.84
C TYR A 186 13.26 -6.45 -1.73
N LEU A 187 12.47 -5.38 -1.56
CA LEU A 187 12.60 -4.18 -2.39
C LEU A 187 13.95 -3.49 -2.24
N THR A 188 14.52 -3.46 -1.04
CA THR A 188 15.75 -2.69 -0.76
C THR A 188 17.02 -3.51 -0.80
N GLN A 189 16.96 -4.80 -0.46
CA GLN A 189 18.15 -5.62 -0.22
C GLN A 189 18.44 -6.62 -1.34
N ILE A 190 17.48 -6.92 -2.23
CA ILE A 190 17.71 -7.87 -3.34
C ILE A 190 18.94 -7.49 -4.18
N PRO A 191 19.08 -6.24 -4.67
CA PRO A 191 20.22 -5.90 -5.52
C PRO A 191 21.57 -6.06 -4.80
N SER A 192 21.65 -5.61 -3.54
CA SER A 192 22.86 -5.74 -2.71
C SER A 192 23.19 -7.19 -2.43
N TYR A 193 22.22 -8.01 -2.06
CA TYR A 193 22.42 -9.44 -1.82
C TYR A 193 22.90 -10.18 -3.08
N LEU A 194 22.29 -9.91 -4.24
CA LEU A 194 22.70 -10.50 -5.51
C LEU A 194 24.13 -10.07 -5.90
N ASN A 195 24.53 -8.84 -5.59
CA ASN A 195 25.89 -8.36 -5.86
C ASN A 195 26.91 -8.97 -4.89
N ASP A 196 26.65 -8.91 -3.58
CA ASP A 196 27.55 -9.37 -2.52
C ASP A 196 27.79 -10.89 -2.56
N VAL A 197 26.74 -11.68 -2.79
CA VAL A 197 26.80 -13.15 -2.66
C VAL A 197 26.97 -13.86 -3.99
N LEU A 198 26.39 -13.35 -5.07
CA LEU A 198 26.44 -13.99 -6.38
C LEU A 198 27.43 -13.30 -7.34
N GLY A 199 27.98 -12.14 -6.95
CA GLY A 199 28.99 -11.43 -7.75
C GLY A 199 28.47 -10.93 -9.10
N PHE A 200 27.16 -10.75 -9.25
CA PHE A 200 26.59 -10.31 -10.52
C PHE A 200 27.09 -8.91 -10.90
N ASN A 201 27.50 -8.76 -12.17
CA ASN A 201 27.86 -7.47 -12.76
C ASN A 201 26.63 -6.54 -12.75
N MET A 202 26.82 -5.25 -12.46
CA MET A 202 25.73 -4.32 -12.07
C MET A 202 24.58 -4.26 -13.11
N GLY A 203 24.87 -4.41 -14.40
CA GLY A 203 23.86 -4.46 -15.47
C GLY A 203 22.95 -5.70 -15.39
N ALA A 204 23.53 -6.89 -15.24
CA ALA A 204 22.79 -8.14 -15.09
C ALA A 204 21.98 -8.19 -13.78
N THR A 205 22.49 -7.57 -12.72
CA THR A 205 21.81 -7.45 -11.42
C THR A 205 20.44 -6.80 -11.55
N GLY A 206 20.26 -5.81 -12.45
CA GLY A 206 18.96 -5.19 -12.70
C GLY A 206 17.92 -6.17 -13.27
N PHE A 207 18.32 -6.99 -14.25
CA PHE A 207 17.46 -8.01 -14.83
C PHE A 207 17.07 -9.09 -13.81
N PHE A 208 18.06 -9.63 -13.08
CA PHE A 208 17.83 -10.66 -12.07
C PHE A 208 17.02 -10.14 -10.88
N SER A 209 17.15 -8.86 -10.52
CA SER A 209 16.34 -8.21 -9.47
C SER A 209 14.90 -7.94 -9.90
N ALA A 210 14.63 -7.80 -11.21
CA ALA A 210 13.29 -7.55 -11.72
C ALA A 210 12.42 -8.83 -11.75
N ALA A 211 13.01 -9.99 -12.04
CA ALA A 211 12.29 -11.26 -12.20
C ALA A 211 11.36 -11.65 -11.03
N PRO A 212 11.73 -11.49 -9.75
CA PRO A 212 10.84 -11.78 -8.63
C PRO A 212 9.55 -10.93 -8.62
N PHE A 213 9.64 -9.66 -9.01
CA PHE A 213 8.48 -8.77 -9.12
C PHE A 213 7.60 -9.12 -10.32
N LEU A 214 8.19 -9.62 -11.42
CA LEU A 214 7.42 -10.15 -12.54
C LEU A 214 6.55 -11.32 -12.10
N MET A 215 7.10 -12.26 -11.33
CA MET A 215 6.32 -13.37 -10.80
C MET A 215 5.21 -12.93 -9.84
N PHE A 216 5.44 -11.89 -9.04
CA PHE A 216 4.37 -11.27 -8.26
C PHE A 216 3.22 -10.78 -9.16
N ILE A 217 3.55 -10.05 -10.22
CA ILE A 217 2.55 -9.49 -11.16
C ILE A 217 1.76 -10.60 -11.84
N LEU A 218 2.41 -11.68 -12.26
CA LEU A 218 1.77 -12.81 -12.93
C LEU A 218 0.90 -13.65 -11.99
N LEU A 219 1.35 -13.85 -10.74
CA LEU A 219 0.60 -14.64 -9.75
C LEU A 219 -0.59 -13.90 -9.16
N THR A 220 -0.58 -12.56 -9.12
CA THR A 220 -1.66 -11.78 -8.48
C THR A 220 -3.04 -12.03 -9.13
N PRO A 221 -3.21 -11.96 -10.47
CA PRO A 221 -4.48 -12.30 -11.11
C PRO A 221 -4.90 -13.75 -10.88
N VAL A 222 -3.95 -14.69 -10.92
CA VAL A 222 -4.22 -16.13 -10.70
C VAL A 222 -4.69 -16.39 -9.26
N ALA A 223 -4.04 -15.78 -8.29
CA ALA A 223 -4.43 -15.84 -6.88
C ALA A 223 -5.83 -15.23 -6.68
N SER A 224 -6.10 -14.10 -7.32
CA SER A 224 -7.40 -13.41 -7.20
C SER A 224 -8.54 -14.25 -7.79
N THR A 225 -8.38 -14.77 -9.00
CA THR A 225 -9.40 -15.61 -9.65
C THR A 225 -9.60 -16.93 -8.91
N LEU A 226 -8.53 -17.53 -8.39
CA LEU A 226 -8.64 -18.74 -7.57
C LEU A 226 -9.35 -18.47 -6.25
N SER A 227 -9.08 -17.33 -5.59
CA SER A 227 -9.79 -16.92 -4.37
C SER A 227 -11.29 -16.75 -4.66
N ASP A 228 -11.64 -16.05 -5.74
CA ASP A 228 -13.04 -15.83 -6.12
C ASP A 228 -13.74 -17.14 -6.47
N PHE A 229 -13.07 -18.04 -7.19
CA PHE A 229 -13.60 -19.38 -7.51
C PHE A 229 -13.87 -20.22 -6.24
N LEU A 230 -12.95 -20.22 -5.28
CA LEU A 230 -13.13 -20.95 -4.01
C LEU A 230 -14.26 -20.37 -3.15
N LEU A 231 -14.45 -19.06 -3.19
CA LEU A 231 -15.56 -18.39 -2.51
C LEU A 231 -16.90 -18.64 -3.23
N SER A 232 -16.93 -18.57 -4.57
CA SER A 232 -18.16 -18.75 -5.36
C SER A 232 -18.66 -20.19 -5.37
N SER A 233 -17.73 -21.16 -5.34
CA SER A 233 -18.04 -22.58 -5.28
C SER A 233 -18.57 -23.03 -3.90
N LYS A 234 -18.52 -22.16 -2.88
CA LYS A 234 -18.93 -22.44 -1.49
C LYS A 234 -18.27 -23.69 -0.90
N LEU A 235 -17.13 -24.13 -1.45
CA LEU A 235 -16.38 -25.29 -0.96
C LEU A 235 -15.72 -25.02 0.39
N LEU A 236 -15.37 -23.76 0.66
CA LEU A 236 -14.72 -23.31 1.87
C LEU A 236 -15.40 -22.04 2.39
N SER A 237 -15.41 -21.85 3.71
CA SER A 237 -15.83 -20.58 4.32
C SER A 237 -14.84 -19.47 3.97
N THR A 238 -15.29 -18.21 3.99
CA THR A 238 -14.43 -17.04 3.74
C THR A 238 -13.19 -17.07 4.62
N VAL A 239 -13.36 -17.39 5.92
CA VAL A 239 -12.26 -17.51 6.88
C VAL A 239 -11.22 -18.54 6.41
N ASN A 240 -11.68 -19.71 5.98
CA ASN A 240 -10.80 -20.80 5.57
C ASN A 240 -10.07 -20.47 4.26
N VAL A 241 -10.73 -19.81 3.31
CA VAL A 241 -10.08 -19.33 2.08
C VAL A 241 -8.99 -18.31 2.42
N ARG A 242 -9.29 -17.29 3.25
CA ARG A 242 -8.28 -16.29 3.65
C ARG A 242 -7.10 -16.95 4.37
N LYS A 243 -7.36 -17.86 5.31
CA LYS A 243 -6.30 -18.59 6.04
C LYS A 243 -5.46 -19.46 5.12
N LEU A 244 -6.09 -20.18 4.19
CA LEU A 244 -5.40 -21.03 3.22
C LEU A 244 -4.39 -20.21 2.40
N PHE A 245 -4.80 -19.05 1.88
CA PHE A 245 -3.93 -18.19 1.09
C PHE A 245 -2.79 -17.59 1.90
N ILE A 246 -3.05 -17.16 3.14
CA ILE A 246 -2.00 -16.68 4.05
C ILE A 246 -1.00 -17.80 4.35
N VAL A 247 -1.46 -19.02 4.65
CA VAL A 247 -0.60 -20.17 4.91
C VAL A 247 0.22 -20.51 3.68
N CYS A 248 -0.41 -20.69 2.51
CA CYS A 248 0.30 -21.01 1.28
C CYS A 248 1.34 -19.94 0.91
N GLY A 249 0.99 -18.65 1.02
CA GLY A 249 1.89 -17.55 0.70
C GLY A 249 3.06 -17.43 1.69
N MET A 250 2.76 -17.30 2.98
CA MET A 250 3.79 -17.05 4.00
C MET A 250 4.62 -18.30 4.32
N LEU A 251 4.05 -19.50 4.30
CA LEU A 251 4.80 -20.74 4.53
C LEU A 251 5.77 -21.01 3.39
N MET A 252 5.30 -20.91 2.14
CA MET A 252 6.16 -21.10 0.97
C MET A 252 7.29 -20.06 0.95
N GLY A 253 6.97 -18.78 1.20
CA GLY A 253 7.98 -17.73 1.34
C GLY A 253 9.00 -18.04 2.45
N THR A 254 8.54 -18.53 3.61
CA THR A 254 9.42 -18.92 4.73
C THR A 254 10.36 -20.07 4.36
N ILE A 255 9.84 -21.11 3.70
CA ILE A 255 10.65 -22.25 3.23
C ILE A 255 11.71 -21.78 2.24
N CYS A 256 11.33 -20.95 1.27
CA CYS A 256 12.26 -20.39 0.29
C CYS A 256 13.34 -19.51 0.94
N LEU A 257 13.00 -18.69 1.94
CA LEU A 257 13.96 -17.89 2.69
C LEU A 257 14.97 -18.76 3.45
N ILE A 258 14.51 -19.85 4.08
CA ILE A 258 15.39 -20.79 4.80
C ILE A 258 16.31 -21.54 3.82
N ILE A 259 15.79 -21.98 2.69
CA ILE A 259 16.61 -22.63 1.65
C ILE A 259 17.66 -21.64 1.13
N MET A 260 17.26 -20.42 0.78
CA MET A 260 18.16 -19.37 0.30
C MET A 260 19.26 -19.04 1.31
N SER A 261 18.96 -19.05 2.62
CA SER A 261 19.96 -18.81 3.66
C SER A 261 21.05 -19.89 3.69
N ASN A 262 20.73 -21.13 3.38
CA ASN A 262 21.68 -22.26 3.48
C ASN A 262 22.24 -22.71 2.13
N ALA A 263 21.61 -22.32 1.03
CA ALA A 263 22.02 -22.71 -0.30
C ALA A 263 23.36 -22.06 -0.67
N THR A 264 24.21 -22.86 -1.30
CA THR A 264 25.46 -22.38 -1.91
C THR A 264 25.31 -22.09 -3.39
N ASP A 265 24.40 -22.82 -4.04
CA ASP A 265 24.13 -22.78 -5.47
C ASP A 265 23.34 -21.53 -5.90
N MET A 266 23.83 -20.86 -6.94
CA MET A 266 23.29 -19.61 -7.45
C MET A 266 21.86 -19.78 -8.01
N MET A 267 21.61 -20.85 -8.77
CA MET A 267 20.30 -21.08 -9.38
C MET A 267 19.23 -21.34 -8.33
N THR A 268 19.59 -22.10 -7.28
CA THR A 268 18.72 -22.39 -6.16
C THR A 268 18.32 -21.12 -5.41
N ILE A 269 19.29 -20.25 -5.12
CA ILE A 269 19.05 -18.94 -4.48
C ILE A 269 18.11 -18.10 -5.33
N TRP A 270 18.38 -17.97 -6.63
CA TRP A 270 17.61 -17.12 -7.52
C TRP A 270 16.17 -17.61 -7.70
N VAL A 271 15.96 -18.92 -7.89
CA VAL A 271 14.62 -19.52 -7.99
C VAL A 271 13.87 -19.37 -6.67
N CYS A 272 14.52 -19.61 -5.53
CA CYS A 272 13.89 -19.41 -4.22
C CYS A 272 13.48 -17.95 -4.00
N LEU A 273 14.30 -16.99 -4.43
CA LEU A 273 13.96 -15.58 -4.34
C LEU A 273 12.72 -15.23 -5.19
N ILE A 274 12.66 -15.74 -6.42
CA ILE A 274 11.52 -15.55 -7.32
C ILE A 274 10.24 -16.10 -6.70
N VAL A 275 10.29 -17.33 -6.15
CA VAL A 275 9.14 -17.97 -5.51
C VAL A 275 8.76 -17.23 -4.22
N ALA A 276 9.73 -16.80 -3.41
CA ALA A 276 9.48 -16.10 -2.16
C ALA A 276 8.76 -14.76 -2.39
N VAL A 277 9.20 -13.96 -3.37
CA VAL A 277 8.51 -12.71 -3.72
C VAL A 277 7.17 -13.00 -4.39
N GLY A 278 7.12 -13.93 -5.34
CA GLY A 278 5.88 -14.27 -6.05
C GLY A 278 4.76 -14.73 -5.12
N THR A 279 5.09 -15.55 -4.12
CA THR A 279 4.11 -16.07 -3.14
C THR A 279 3.55 -15.01 -2.19
N THR A 280 4.20 -13.85 -2.04
CA THR A 280 3.60 -12.72 -1.30
C THR A 280 2.32 -12.21 -1.95
N SER A 281 2.10 -12.45 -3.26
CA SER A 281 0.84 -12.11 -3.94
C SER A 281 -0.36 -12.85 -3.32
N LEU A 282 -0.19 -14.13 -2.96
CA LEU A 282 -1.23 -14.94 -2.31
C LEU A 282 -1.61 -14.34 -0.95
N THR A 283 -0.61 -14.00 -0.14
CA THR A 283 -0.79 -13.36 1.16
C THR A 283 -1.52 -12.02 1.01
N LYS A 284 -1.11 -11.18 0.06
CA LYS A 284 -1.73 -9.88 -0.23
C LYS A 284 -3.18 -10.00 -0.66
N CYS A 285 -3.51 -10.94 -1.54
CA CYS A 285 -4.90 -11.19 -1.93
C CYS A 285 -5.80 -11.51 -0.74
N ALA A 286 -5.28 -12.28 0.23
CA ALA A 286 -6.03 -12.69 1.41
C ALA A 286 -6.24 -11.55 2.42
N TYR A 287 -5.17 -10.88 2.83
CA TYR A 287 -5.31 -9.84 3.85
C TYR A 287 -5.93 -8.57 3.25
N PHE A 288 -5.63 -8.17 2.02
CA PHE A 288 -6.11 -6.88 1.49
C PHE A 288 -7.64 -6.77 1.42
N THR A 289 -8.33 -7.89 1.24
CA THR A 289 -9.79 -7.96 1.16
C THR A 289 -10.46 -8.23 2.52
N ASN A 290 -9.71 -8.77 3.48
CA ASN A 290 -10.22 -9.17 4.79
C ASN A 290 -10.89 -8.05 5.63
N PRO A 291 -10.48 -6.76 5.58
CA PRO A 291 -11.20 -5.69 6.26
C PRO A 291 -12.65 -5.51 5.77
N LEU A 292 -12.91 -5.82 4.50
CA LEU A 292 -14.27 -5.81 3.95
C LEU A 292 -15.11 -6.94 4.54
N ASP A 293 -14.51 -8.11 4.78
CA ASP A 293 -15.17 -9.27 5.38
C ASP A 293 -15.50 -9.05 6.87
N ILE A 294 -14.60 -8.37 7.61
CA ILE A 294 -14.68 -8.15 9.07
C ILE A 294 -15.59 -6.97 9.43
N ALA A 295 -15.46 -5.84 8.73
CA ALA A 295 -16.15 -4.60 9.06
C ALA A 295 -16.40 -3.72 7.82
N PRO A 296 -17.39 -4.05 6.96
CA PRO A 296 -17.62 -3.38 5.69
C PRO A 296 -17.73 -1.85 5.79
N ALA A 297 -18.50 -1.34 6.77
CA ALA A 297 -18.70 0.09 6.99
C ALA A 297 -17.44 0.85 7.45
N TYR A 298 -16.46 0.13 8.00
CA TYR A 298 -15.23 0.70 8.55
C TYR A 298 -13.97 0.14 7.85
N ALA A 299 -14.12 -0.56 6.73
CA ALA A 299 -13.04 -1.32 6.10
C ALA A 299 -11.85 -0.43 5.73
N SER A 300 -12.09 0.77 5.20
CA SER A 300 -11.04 1.75 4.88
C SER A 300 -10.29 2.25 6.12
N VAL A 301 -10.99 2.41 7.26
CA VAL A 301 -10.38 2.84 8.52
C VAL A 301 -9.52 1.72 9.11
N VAL A 302 -10.02 0.48 9.08
CA VAL A 302 -9.27 -0.72 9.50
C VAL A 302 -8.03 -0.90 8.62
N MET A 303 -8.16 -0.74 7.30
CA MET A 303 -7.04 -0.81 6.37
C MET A 303 -6.01 0.28 6.63
N GLY A 304 -6.45 1.53 6.83
CA GLY A 304 -5.55 2.66 7.12
C GLY A 304 -4.80 2.48 8.44
N PHE A 305 -5.48 2.02 9.49
CA PHE A 305 -4.86 1.66 10.77
C PHE A 305 -3.81 0.55 10.60
N SER A 306 -4.19 -0.54 9.93
CA SER A 306 -3.33 -1.68 9.65
C SER A 306 -2.08 -1.26 8.88
N ASN A 307 -2.24 -0.46 7.83
CA ASN A 307 -1.15 0.02 7.00
C ASN A 307 -0.20 0.95 7.78
N THR A 308 -0.74 1.82 8.63
CA THR A 308 0.07 2.73 9.46
C THR A 308 1.00 1.93 10.38
N ILE A 309 0.48 0.90 11.06
CA ILE A 309 1.31 0.04 11.91
C ILE A 309 2.30 -0.77 11.05
N ALA A 310 1.86 -1.29 9.91
CA ALA A 310 2.69 -2.09 9.01
C ALA A 310 3.88 -1.32 8.41
N THR A 311 3.76 -0.01 8.21
CA THR A 311 4.88 0.81 7.73
C THR A 311 6.03 0.88 8.73
N ILE A 312 5.79 0.69 10.04
CA ILE A 312 6.85 0.74 11.06
C ILE A 312 7.88 -0.38 10.83
N PRO A 313 7.51 -1.68 10.80
CA PRO A 313 8.45 -2.73 10.40
C PRO A 313 9.03 -2.55 9.01
N GLY A 314 8.25 -2.01 8.06
CA GLY A 314 8.74 -1.72 6.71
C GLY A 314 9.92 -0.74 6.67
N VAL A 315 9.90 0.30 7.51
CA VAL A 315 10.99 1.27 7.66
C VAL A 315 12.16 0.69 8.47
N VAL A 316 11.87 -0.16 9.44
CA VAL A 316 12.90 -0.83 10.26
C VAL A 316 13.70 -1.84 9.43
N ALA A 317 13.09 -2.52 8.45
CA ALA A 317 13.72 -3.62 7.75
C ALA A 317 15.04 -3.27 7.03
N PRO A 318 15.12 -2.20 6.20
CA PRO A 318 16.37 -1.80 5.56
C PRO A 318 17.43 -1.34 6.57
N THR A 319 16.99 -0.66 7.65
CA THR A 319 17.88 -0.19 8.72
C THR A 319 18.52 -1.37 9.44
N LEU A 320 17.72 -2.38 9.79
CA LEU A 320 18.18 -3.60 10.43
C LEU A 320 19.15 -4.36 9.52
N ALA A 321 18.82 -4.49 8.24
CA ALA A 321 19.71 -5.12 7.26
C ALA A 321 21.07 -4.40 7.18
N GLY A 322 21.08 -3.06 7.12
CA GLY A 322 22.33 -2.28 7.10
C GLY A 322 23.17 -2.37 8.39
N PHE A 323 22.54 -2.62 9.54
CA PHE A 323 23.30 -2.86 10.78
C PHE A 323 23.94 -4.25 10.85
N ILE A 324 23.29 -5.25 10.25
CA ILE A 324 23.71 -6.65 10.24
C ILE A 324 24.76 -6.87 9.15
N VAL A 325 24.49 -6.41 7.93
CA VAL A 325 25.35 -6.60 6.76
C VAL A 325 26.36 -5.46 6.70
N ARG A 326 27.51 -5.66 7.35
CA ARG A 326 28.61 -4.68 7.39
C ARG A 326 29.70 -5.01 6.39
N ASN A 327 29.96 -6.30 6.19
CA ASN A 327 31.05 -6.80 5.37
C ASN A 327 30.54 -7.50 4.09
N GLY A 328 29.22 -7.59 3.90
CA GLY A 328 28.61 -8.24 2.74
C GLY A 328 28.78 -9.76 2.75
N THR A 329 29.04 -10.36 3.92
CA THR A 329 29.31 -11.81 3.97
C THR A 329 28.03 -12.62 3.94
N ARG A 330 28.11 -13.85 3.41
CA ARG A 330 26.98 -14.78 3.39
C ARG A 330 26.40 -15.04 4.78
N GLU A 331 27.25 -15.11 5.82
CA GLU A 331 26.81 -15.33 7.20
C GLU A 331 26.00 -14.15 7.76
N GLU A 332 26.35 -12.91 7.41
CA GLU A 332 25.55 -11.73 7.77
C GLU A 332 24.18 -11.76 7.08
N TRP A 333 24.15 -12.08 5.78
CA TRP A 333 22.90 -12.22 5.02
C TRP A 333 22.00 -13.34 5.54
N ARG A 334 22.58 -14.45 6.03
CA ARG A 334 21.83 -15.55 6.67
C ARG A 334 21.01 -15.07 7.86
N ILE A 335 21.59 -14.21 8.69
CA ILE A 335 20.90 -13.65 9.87
C ILE A 335 19.68 -12.83 9.41
N VAL A 336 19.83 -11.99 8.38
CA VAL A 336 18.72 -11.19 7.84
C VAL A 336 17.58 -12.08 7.35
N PHE A 337 17.88 -13.14 6.61
CA PHE A 337 16.85 -14.06 6.12
C PHE A 337 16.19 -14.89 7.21
N TYR A 338 16.91 -15.30 8.26
CA TYR A 338 16.29 -15.97 9.40
C TYR A 338 15.36 -15.06 10.18
N ILE A 339 15.70 -13.78 10.34
CA ILE A 339 14.81 -12.79 10.96
C ILE A 339 13.54 -12.63 10.11
N ALA A 340 13.70 -12.47 8.79
CA ALA A 340 12.57 -12.38 7.87
C ALA A 340 11.68 -13.64 7.93
N ALA A 341 12.28 -14.84 7.91
CA ALA A 341 11.58 -16.12 8.00
C ALA A 341 10.85 -16.30 9.34
N GLY A 342 11.47 -15.88 10.45
CA GLY A 342 10.85 -15.91 11.77
C GLY A 342 9.63 -14.98 11.85
N LEU A 343 9.74 -13.77 11.29
CA LEU A 343 8.65 -12.80 11.25
C LEU A 343 7.50 -13.25 10.36
N THR A 344 7.78 -13.86 9.20
CA THR A 344 6.73 -14.40 8.33
C THR A 344 6.01 -15.57 8.98
N LEU A 345 6.75 -16.47 9.63
CA LEU A 345 6.15 -17.61 10.36
C LEU A 345 5.29 -17.13 11.53
N PHE A 346 5.76 -16.12 12.28
CA PHE A 346 4.98 -15.50 13.35
C PHE A 346 3.70 -14.85 12.81
N GLY A 347 3.79 -14.05 11.75
CA GLY A 347 2.64 -13.42 11.11
C GLY A 347 1.61 -14.43 10.61
N MET A 348 2.09 -15.52 10.00
CA MET A 348 1.26 -16.65 9.57
C MET A 348 0.54 -17.30 10.76
N ALA A 349 1.29 -17.71 11.79
CA ALA A 349 0.72 -18.38 12.96
C ALA A 349 -0.33 -17.51 13.66
N TYR A 350 -0.04 -16.23 13.86
CA TYR A 350 -0.96 -15.28 14.47
C TYR A 350 -2.25 -15.10 13.64
N SER A 351 -2.10 -15.01 12.31
CA SER A 351 -3.24 -14.88 11.38
C SER A 351 -4.10 -16.14 11.33
N VAL A 352 -3.50 -17.33 11.41
CA VAL A 352 -4.24 -18.60 11.46
C VAL A 352 -5.02 -18.73 12.76
N LEU A 353 -4.42 -18.35 13.89
CA LEU A 353 -5.05 -18.44 15.21
C LEU A 353 -6.18 -17.43 15.40
N PHE A 354 -5.97 -16.17 15.01
CA PHE A 354 -6.89 -15.06 15.33
C PHE A 354 -7.65 -14.50 14.12
N GLY A 355 -7.32 -14.94 12.91
CA GLY A 355 -8.01 -14.52 11.69
C GLY A 355 -9.48 -14.91 11.68
N GLN A 356 -10.30 -13.94 11.32
CA GLN A 356 -11.75 -14.05 11.15
C GLN A 356 -12.10 -13.54 9.75
N GLY A 357 -13.13 -14.10 9.13
CA GLY A 357 -13.62 -13.69 7.80
C GLY A 357 -15.13 -13.52 7.78
N GLU A 358 -15.70 -13.16 8.93
CA GLU A 358 -17.11 -12.84 9.10
C GLU A 358 -17.25 -11.47 9.79
N VAL A 359 -18.36 -10.80 9.49
CA VAL A 359 -18.65 -9.47 10.01
C VAL A 359 -18.75 -9.53 11.54
N GLN A 360 -17.89 -8.78 12.21
CA GLN A 360 -17.77 -8.79 13.66
C GLN A 360 -19.01 -8.19 14.33
N GLU A 361 -19.38 -8.70 15.51
CA GLU A 361 -20.57 -8.20 16.23
C GLU A 361 -20.52 -6.71 16.53
N TRP A 362 -19.35 -6.19 16.92
CA TRP A 362 -19.19 -4.77 17.20
C TRP A 362 -19.43 -3.93 15.94
N ALA A 363 -19.03 -4.43 14.77
CA ALA A 363 -19.25 -3.74 13.50
C ALA A 363 -20.75 -3.73 13.14
N LYS A 364 -21.45 -4.84 13.35
CA LYS A 364 -22.92 -4.93 13.17
C LYS A 364 -23.66 -3.96 14.08
N ARG A 365 -23.27 -3.89 15.37
CA ARG A 365 -23.90 -2.99 16.36
C ARG A 365 -23.70 -1.52 15.98
N GLU A 366 -22.49 -1.15 15.55
CA GLU A 366 -22.21 0.23 15.14
C GLU A 366 -22.89 0.58 13.81
N GLN A 367 -23.00 -0.36 12.88
CA GLN A 367 -23.78 -0.15 11.65
C GLN A 367 -25.25 0.13 11.96
N LYS A 368 -25.87 -0.68 12.84
CA LYS A 368 -27.27 -0.49 13.26
C LYS A 368 -27.48 0.85 13.97
N LYS A 369 -26.52 1.29 14.81
CA LYS A 369 -26.56 2.63 15.42
C LYS A 369 -26.51 3.74 14.38
N LEU A 370 -25.70 3.56 13.34
CA LEU A 370 -25.59 4.52 12.24
C LEU A 370 -26.91 4.61 11.49
N GLU A 371 -27.48 3.46 11.10
CA GLU A 371 -28.77 3.37 10.40
C GLU A 371 -29.88 4.08 11.19
N ASN A 372 -30.04 3.73 12.48
CA ASN A 372 -31.03 4.35 13.36
C ASN A 372 -30.83 5.86 13.57
N ALA A 373 -29.59 6.36 13.52
CA ALA A 373 -29.30 7.79 13.65
C ALA A 373 -29.57 8.57 12.35
N THR A 374 -29.57 7.89 11.20
CA THR A 374 -29.70 8.52 9.88
C THR A 374 -31.15 8.49 9.37
N GLU A 375 -31.93 7.50 9.78
CA GLU A 375 -33.36 7.33 9.44
C GLU A 375 -34.20 8.61 9.67
N PRO A 376 -34.16 9.27 10.85
CA PRO A 376 -34.96 10.47 11.07
C PRO A 376 -34.47 11.69 10.26
N LEU A 377 -33.18 11.75 9.91
CA LEU A 377 -32.61 12.82 9.07
C LEU A 377 -33.01 12.67 7.60
N GLN A 378 -33.09 11.43 7.11
CA GLN A 378 -33.54 11.13 5.75
C GLN A 378 -35.03 11.44 5.58
N LEU A 379 -35.85 11.07 6.56
CA LEU A 379 -37.27 11.44 6.63
C LEU A 379 -37.46 12.96 6.65
N GLN A 380 -36.65 13.70 7.41
CA GLN A 380 -36.69 15.17 7.41
C GLN A 380 -36.30 15.78 6.06
N GLN A 381 -35.25 15.28 5.40
CA GLN A 381 -34.86 15.75 4.06
C GLN A 381 -35.91 15.45 2.99
N GLN A 382 -36.52 14.26 3.02
CA GLN A 382 -37.62 13.92 2.11
C GLN A 382 -38.83 14.84 2.30
N LEU A 383 -39.18 15.16 3.55
CA LEU A 383 -40.27 16.10 3.86
C LEU A 383 -39.94 17.57 3.50
N GLU A 384 -38.66 17.96 3.47
CA GLU A 384 -38.24 19.28 2.99
C GLU A 384 -38.27 19.37 1.46
N ASP A 385 -37.78 18.34 0.76
CA ASP A 385 -37.81 18.26 -0.70
C ASP A 385 -39.27 18.23 -1.23
N GLU A 386 -40.16 17.51 -0.54
CA GLU A 386 -41.59 17.42 -0.89
C GLU A 386 -42.36 18.74 -0.63
N LYS A 387 -41.85 19.62 0.22
CA LYS A 387 -42.38 20.99 0.41
C LYS A 387 -41.88 22.01 -0.62
N LEU A 388 -40.83 21.67 -1.36
CA LEU A 388 -40.20 22.52 -2.37
C LEU A 388 -40.71 22.24 -3.80
N THR A 389 -41.32 21.09 -4.02
CA THR A 389 -42.19 20.76 -5.18
C THR A 389 -43.63 21.18 -4.95
#